data_AF-W2MLH7-F1
#
_entry.id   AF-W2MLH7-F1
#
_cell.length_a   1.000
_cell.length_b   1.000
_cell.length_c   1.000
_cell.angle_alpha   90.00
_cell.angle_beta   90.00
_cell.angle_gamma   90.00
#
_symmetry.space_group_name_H-M   'P 1'
#
loop_
_entity.id
_entity.type
_entity.pdbx_description
1 polymer ?
#
loop_
_entity_poly.entity_id
_entity_poly.type
_entity_poly.pdbx_seq_one_letter_code
_entity_poly.pdbx_strand_id
1 'polypeptide(L)'
;MVYTPRAYLVSAAVALVAMQSQQTAASSLFYDPETISGTEGKISGKFPARGADVADQDCTFTVEVDPTLPDITTISTVPVTYPDLLANLTTAPTEPLFTKVGTSVVSEPIPAADADQDGYVGKSTSTPVTVPSSKAGISTPSTVKSVTDCATGWEDSTTTQAKIDKKRRLEANTNKDIAKLEAYFGTKMEMTLKNLPTIGVHTPSPWPGPYWPTYQDSINVRWSEGEASPAEKYAKAFGLDVKEFMDKVSKDNGIDSMSKRPKCTSDNDCASLNDGSGCGIRAGQSSGYCIPTWYGICHAWTPASMLEAEPNCPVTHNGVTFHPMDLKALISDIYDGASISTVFTGSRFNGGSDSTDEYGRHSSAAYRDLNPAFFHITAANLL
;
A
#
# COMPACT_ATOMS: atom_id res chain seq x y z
N MET A 1 -58.74 25.07 17.90
CA MET A 1 -58.51 23.60 17.83
C MET A 1 -57.54 23.38 16.68
N VAL A 2 -56.22 23.42 16.90
CA VAL A 2 -55.38 22.37 17.51
C VAL A 2 -55.59 21.02 16.82
N TYR A 3 -54.72 20.73 15.86
CA TYR A 3 -54.20 19.38 15.68
C TYR A 3 -52.71 19.49 15.32
N THR A 4 -51.88 19.38 16.35
CA THR A 4 -50.45 19.11 16.28
C THR A 4 -50.21 17.64 15.94
N PRO A 5 -49.38 17.34 14.93
CA PRO A 5 -48.47 16.21 14.99
C PRO A 5 -47.11 16.74 15.48
N ARG A 6 -46.76 16.30 16.69
CA ARG A 6 -45.42 16.44 17.27
C ARG A 6 -44.48 15.43 16.62
N ALA A 7 -43.20 15.80 16.68
CA ALA A 7 -42.02 14.96 16.59
C ALA A 7 -41.68 14.45 15.17
N TYR A 8 -40.39 14.28 14.95
CA TYR A 8 -39.74 13.91 13.68
C TYR A 8 -39.69 15.07 12.70
N LEU A 9 -38.56 15.79 12.71
CA LEU A 9 -37.93 16.51 11.57
C LEU A 9 -36.81 17.46 12.03
N VAL A 10 -36.29 17.32 13.27
CA VAL A 10 -35.09 18.05 13.73
C VAL A 10 -33.80 17.21 13.53
N SER A 11 -33.90 15.94 13.16
CA SER A 11 -32.74 15.05 12.99
C SER A 11 -32.22 14.92 11.55
N ALA A 12 -32.85 15.58 10.57
CA ALA A 12 -32.50 15.40 9.15
C ALA A 12 -31.45 16.39 8.61
N ALA A 13 -31.25 17.55 9.25
CA ALA A 13 -30.42 18.63 8.69
C ALA A 13 -28.97 18.67 9.20
N VAL A 14 -28.65 18.01 10.32
CA VAL A 14 -27.25 17.84 10.79
C VAL A 14 -26.60 16.61 10.14
N ALA A 15 -27.39 15.72 9.54
CA ALA A 15 -26.88 14.53 8.86
C ALA A 15 -26.30 14.83 7.47
N LEU A 16 -26.68 15.93 6.81
CA LEU A 16 -26.29 16.20 5.42
C LEU A 16 -24.94 16.91 5.26
N VAL A 17 -24.41 17.56 6.31
CA VAL A 17 -23.02 18.06 6.32
C VAL A 17 -22.03 16.98 6.80
N ALA A 18 -22.53 15.90 7.42
CA ALA A 18 -21.76 14.71 7.80
C ALA A 18 -21.75 13.61 6.72
N MET A 19 -22.48 13.78 5.60
CA MET A 19 -22.56 12.84 4.48
C MET A 19 -21.62 13.18 3.32
N GLN A 20 -20.46 13.77 3.61
CA GLN A 20 -19.30 13.67 2.72
C GLN A 20 -18.31 12.71 3.36
N SER A 21 -18.49 11.44 3.03
CA SER A 21 -17.41 10.46 2.95
C SER A 21 -16.41 10.50 4.11
N GLN A 22 -16.80 10.01 5.29
CA GLN A 22 -15.88 9.15 6.04
C GLN A 22 -15.76 7.80 5.34
N GLN A 23 -15.44 7.84 4.04
CA GLN A 23 -14.59 6.81 3.48
C GLN A 23 -13.31 6.89 4.30
N THR A 24 -12.76 5.75 4.69
CA THR A 24 -11.37 5.62 5.15
C THR A 24 -10.52 6.74 4.58
N ALA A 25 -10.27 7.79 5.36
CA ALA A 25 -9.59 8.96 4.84
C ALA A 25 -8.20 8.48 4.43
N ALA A 26 -7.94 8.49 3.13
CA ALA A 26 -6.60 8.20 2.61
C ALA A 26 -5.62 9.10 3.37
N SER A 27 -4.44 8.57 3.68
CA SER A 27 -3.38 9.42 4.21
C SER A 27 -3.20 10.61 3.28
N SER A 28 -2.80 11.74 3.87
CA SER A 28 -2.46 12.91 3.06
C SER A 28 -1.32 12.53 2.11
N LEU A 29 -1.47 12.88 0.84
CA LEU A 29 -0.48 12.63 -0.22
C LEU A 29 0.92 13.18 0.13
N PHE A 30 1.02 14.12 1.07
CA PHE A 30 2.30 14.73 1.45
C PHE A 30 3.01 14.04 2.61
N TYR A 31 2.31 13.14 3.30
CA TYR A 31 2.72 12.58 4.59
C TYR A 31 2.68 11.04 4.57
N ASP A 32 2.83 10.45 3.38
CA ASP A 32 2.95 9.00 3.22
C ASP A 32 4.29 8.50 3.78
N PRO A 33 4.36 7.22 4.18
CA PRO A 33 5.60 6.63 4.66
C PRO A 33 6.67 6.66 3.57
N GLU A 34 7.87 7.06 3.96
CA GLU A 34 9.04 7.07 3.07
C GLU A 34 10.08 6.07 3.57
N THR A 35 10.49 5.14 2.72
CA THR A 35 11.66 4.29 2.99
C THR A 35 12.94 5.12 3.10
N ILE A 36 13.69 4.90 4.18
CA ILE A 36 14.94 5.60 4.52
C ILE A 36 16.10 4.64 4.84
N SER A 37 15.96 3.37 4.45
CA SER A 37 16.98 2.33 4.71
C SER A 37 18.27 2.54 3.92
N GLY A 38 18.22 3.28 2.80
CA GLY A 38 19.36 3.46 1.90
C GLY A 38 19.67 2.21 1.08
N THR A 39 18.73 1.27 1.00
CA THR A 39 18.84 0.00 0.28
C THR A 39 17.91 -0.07 -0.93
N GLU A 40 17.08 0.95 -1.13
CA GLU A 40 16.01 1.03 -2.11
C GLU A 40 16.45 1.55 -3.49
N GLY A 41 17.67 2.07 -3.61
CA GLY A 41 18.20 2.65 -4.86
C GLY A 41 18.78 1.63 -5.85
N LYS A 42 18.85 0.34 -5.46
CA LYS A 42 19.29 -0.73 -6.36
C LYS A 42 18.77 -2.10 -5.93
N ILE A 43 18.61 -2.99 -6.91
CA ILE A 43 18.37 -4.41 -6.67
C ILE A 43 19.56 -5.00 -5.91
N SER A 44 19.26 -5.70 -4.82
CA SER A 44 20.25 -6.39 -4.00
C SER A 44 19.55 -7.29 -2.99
N GLY A 45 20.33 -8.05 -2.22
CA GLY A 45 19.79 -8.84 -1.12
C GLY A 45 19.08 -8.05 -0.02
N LYS A 46 19.25 -6.72 0.01
CA LYS A 46 18.67 -5.78 0.97
C LYS A 46 17.54 -4.92 0.37
N PHE A 47 17.22 -5.15 -0.90
CA PHE A 47 16.26 -4.32 -1.62
C PHE A 47 14.85 -4.52 -1.03
N PRO A 48 14.11 -3.45 -0.65
CA PRO A 48 12.80 -3.61 -0.03
C PRO A 48 11.76 -4.32 -0.91
N ALA A 49 11.86 -4.24 -2.23
CA ALA A 49 10.96 -4.97 -3.13
C ALA A 49 11.42 -6.42 -3.42
N ARG A 50 12.46 -6.92 -2.74
CA ARG A 50 12.97 -8.28 -2.95
C ARG A 50 11.90 -9.33 -2.72
N GLY A 51 11.85 -10.30 -3.63
CA GLY A 51 10.96 -11.47 -3.59
C GLY A 51 11.34 -12.52 -2.54
N ALA A 52 11.76 -12.09 -1.35
CA ALA A 52 12.07 -12.93 -0.20
C ALA A 52 11.99 -12.07 1.06
N ASP A 53 12.17 -12.66 2.24
CA ASP A 53 12.35 -11.88 3.47
C ASP A 53 13.53 -10.91 3.34
N VAL A 54 13.32 -9.71 3.86
CA VAL A 54 14.33 -8.65 3.97
C VAL A 54 14.46 -8.29 5.44
N ALA A 55 15.65 -7.90 5.90
CA ALA A 55 15.81 -7.53 7.31
C ALA A 55 15.08 -6.21 7.59
N ASP A 56 14.47 -6.06 8.77
CA ASP A 56 13.68 -4.86 9.13
C ASP A 56 14.48 -3.56 8.98
N GLN A 57 15.77 -3.59 9.30
CA GLN A 57 16.69 -2.47 9.12
C GLN A 57 16.77 -1.97 7.67
N ASP A 58 16.65 -2.90 6.71
CA ASP A 58 16.70 -2.64 5.28
C ASP A 58 15.31 -2.23 4.73
N CYS A 59 14.27 -2.21 5.58
CA CYS A 59 12.91 -1.76 5.28
C CYS A 59 12.48 -0.56 6.15
N THR A 60 13.43 0.10 6.81
CA THR A 60 13.14 1.24 7.69
C THR A 60 12.48 2.38 6.92
N PHE A 61 11.47 2.99 7.54
CA PHE A 61 10.71 4.10 6.96
C PHE A 61 10.47 5.20 8.00
N THR A 62 10.18 6.40 7.52
CA THR A 62 9.76 7.53 8.34
C THR A 62 8.38 8.00 7.93
N VAL A 63 7.64 8.59 8.86
CA VAL A 63 6.33 9.20 8.61
C VAL A 63 6.34 10.56 9.28
N GLU A 64 6.11 11.62 8.52
CA GLU A 64 5.81 12.92 9.10
C GLU A 64 4.33 12.94 9.45
N VAL A 65 3.99 13.14 10.73
CA VAL A 65 2.59 13.31 11.13
C VAL A 65 2.09 14.61 10.52
N ASP A 66 0.96 14.53 9.80
CA ASP A 66 0.35 15.71 9.19
C ASP A 66 0.06 16.77 10.28
N PRO A 67 0.83 17.88 10.32
CA PRO A 67 0.70 18.91 11.34
C PRO A 67 -0.59 19.73 11.18
N THR A 68 -1.33 19.52 10.08
CA THR A 68 -2.61 20.18 9.81
C THR A 68 -3.79 19.39 10.35
N LEU A 69 -3.59 18.12 10.72
CA LEU A 69 -4.63 17.33 11.34
C LEU A 69 -4.81 17.76 12.81
N PRO A 70 -6.07 17.95 13.26
CA PRO A 70 -6.35 18.17 14.67
C PRO A 70 -5.89 16.97 15.49
N ASP A 71 -5.46 17.21 16.73
CA ASP A 71 -5.17 16.14 17.67
C ASP A 71 -6.45 15.33 17.90
N ILE A 72 -6.52 14.14 17.33
CA ILE A 72 -7.70 13.29 17.38
C ILE A 72 -8.11 12.93 18.81
N THR A 73 -7.19 12.98 19.77
CA THR A 73 -7.47 12.75 21.19
C THR A 73 -8.26 13.89 21.83
N THR A 74 -8.32 15.04 21.15
CA THR A 74 -9.05 16.24 21.59
C THR A 74 -10.43 16.37 20.94
N ILE A 75 -10.78 15.48 19.99
CA ILE A 75 -12.05 15.51 19.27
C ILE A 75 -13.04 14.58 19.98
N SER A 76 -14.24 15.10 20.30
CA SER A 76 -15.32 14.28 20.88
C SER A 76 -15.70 13.18 19.90
N THR A 77 -15.64 11.92 20.34
CA THR A 77 -16.12 10.80 19.55
C THR A 77 -17.64 10.88 19.43
N VAL A 78 -18.15 10.78 18.20
CA VAL A 78 -19.57 10.70 17.89
C VAL A 78 -19.85 9.27 17.41
N PRO A 79 -20.94 8.62 17.85
CA PRO A 79 -21.28 7.28 17.38
C PRO A 79 -21.39 7.23 15.85
N VAL A 80 -20.75 6.21 15.24
CA VAL A 80 -20.84 5.97 13.80
C VAL A 80 -22.29 5.70 13.42
N THR A 81 -22.85 6.53 12.54
CA THR A 81 -24.27 6.46 12.16
C THR A 81 -24.56 5.32 11.19
N TYR A 82 -23.57 4.89 10.41
CA TYR A 82 -23.66 3.81 9.42
C TYR A 82 -22.56 2.76 9.69
N PRO A 83 -22.70 1.96 10.75
CA PRO A 83 -21.67 0.99 11.13
C PRO A 83 -21.41 -0.07 10.05
N ASP A 84 -22.38 -0.34 9.19
CA ASP A 84 -22.30 -1.25 8.04
C ASP A 84 -21.27 -0.81 6.97
N LEU A 85 -20.88 0.46 6.96
CA LEU A 85 -19.85 0.99 6.05
C LEU A 85 -18.43 0.94 6.62
N LEU A 86 -18.26 0.45 7.85
CA LEU A 86 -16.94 0.32 8.47
C LEU A 86 -16.14 -0.81 7.82
N ALA A 87 -14.82 -0.63 7.67
CA ALA A 87 -13.97 -1.60 6.97
C ALA A 87 -14.00 -3.00 7.61
N ASN A 88 -14.28 -3.09 8.91
CA ASN A 88 -14.46 -4.35 9.64
C ASN A 88 -15.82 -5.05 9.41
N LEU A 89 -16.79 -4.35 8.83
CA LEU A 89 -18.15 -4.83 8.54
C LEU A 89 -18.48 -4.85 7.04
N THR A 90 -17.69 -4.17 6.21
CA THR A 90 -17.85 -4.19 4.75
C THR A 90 -17.40 -5.51 4.14
N THR A 91 -18.16 -5.99 3.16
CA THR A 91 -17.81 -7.12 2.30
C THR A 91 -17.19 -6.62 1.00
N ALA A 92 -16.29 -7.42 0.42
CA ALA A 92 -15.69 -7.09 -0.86
C ALA A 92 -16.80 -6.88 -1.92
N PRO A 93 -16.71 -5.82 -2.75
CA PRO A 93 -17.74 -5.52 -3.73
C PRO A 93 -17.88 -6.68 -4.72
N THR A 94 -19.12 -7.08 -4.99
CA THR A 94 -19.47 -8.18 -5.91
C THR A 94 -19.23 -7.82 -7.37
N GLU A 95 -19.23 -6.52 -7.69
CA GLU A 95 -18.85 -5.99 -8.99
C GLU A 95 -17.45 -5.35 -8.93
N PRO A 96 -16.59 -5.54 -9.94
CA PRO A 96 -15.28 -4.91 -9.97
C PRO A 96 -15.39 -3.37 -9.91
N LEU A 97 -14.67 -2.76 -8.97
CA LEU A 97 -14.68 -1.30 -8.73
C LEU A 97 -14.37 -0.48 -9.98
N PHE A 98 -13.51 -0.97 -10.89
CA PHE A 98 -13.14 -0.26 -12.13
C PHE A 98 -14.35 0.03 -13.03
N THR A 99 -15.44 -0.75 -12.92
CA THR A 99 -16.68 -0.51 -13.68
C THR A 99 -17.47 0.69 -13.19
N LYS A 100 -17.15 1.20 -11.99
CA LYS A 100 -17.85 2.34 -11.37
C LYS A 100 -17.01 3.62 -11.37
N VAL A 101 -15.69 3.53 -11.57
CA VAL A 101 -14.80 4.70 -11.65
C VAL A 101 -15.21 5.57 -12.85
N GLY A 102 -15.53 6.84 -12.59
CA GLY A 102 -15.98 7.81 -13.61
C GLY A 102 -17.49 7.82 -13.89
N THR A 103 -18.26 6.92 -13.30
CA THR A 103 -19.73 6.95 -13.35
C THR A 103 -20.28 7.82 -12.22
N SER A 104 -21.02 8.87 -12.54
CA SER A 104 -21.74 9.65 -11.54
C SER A 104 -22.91 8.82 -11.00
N VAL A 105 -22.78 8.28 -9.79
CA VAL A 105 -23.82 7.46 -9.16
C VAL A 105 -24.78 8.31 -8.32
N VAL A 106 -24.35 9.51 -7.91
CA VAL A 106 -25.19 10.54 -7.30
C VAL A 106 -24.68 11.91 -7.74
N SER A 107 -25.40 12.60 -8.61
CA SER A 107 -25.28 14.06 -8.76
C SER A 107 -26.63 14.67 -8.44
N GLU A 108 -26.74 15.41 -7.33
CA GLU A 108 -27.88 16.31 -7.20
C GLU A 108 -27.77 17.42 -8.26
N PRO A 109 -28.90 17.86 -8.83
CA PRO A 109 -28.90 18.95 -9.80
C PRO A 109 -28.34 20.22 -9.15
N ILE A 110 -27.39 20.86 -9.82
CA ILE A 110 -26.82 22.15 -9.40
C ILE A 110 -27.97 23.16 -9.29
N PRO A 111 -28.16 23.85 -8.14
CA PRO A 111 -29.18 24.88 -8.01
C PRO A 111 -29.02 25.97 -9.08
N ALA A 112 -30.13 26.53 -9.57
CA ALA A 112 -30.11 27.58 -10.57
C ALA A 112 -29.31 28.81 -10.10
N ALA A 113 -28.65 29.50 -11.03
CA ALA A 113 -27.70 30.59 -10.75
C ALA A 113 -28.32 31.82 -10.04
N ASP A 114 -29.65 31.90 -10.03
CA ASP A 114 -30.47 32.96 -9.42
C ASP A 114 -31.12 32.54 -8.09
N ALA A 115 -30.89 31.30 -7.62
CA ALA A 115 -31.34 30.87 -6.30
C ALA A 115 -30.49 31.55 -5.20
N ASP A 116 -31.16 32.05 -4.16
CA ASP A 116 -30.50 32.58 -2.96
C ASP A 116 -29.74 31.45 -2.26
N GLN A 117 -28.44 31.35 -2.54
CA GLN A 117 -27.56 30.31 -2.02
C GLN A 117 -27.18 30.52 -0.55
N ASP A 118 -27.62 31.63 0.07
CA ASP A 118 -27.34 31.97 1.47
C ASP A 118 -28.60 32.30 2.28
N GLY A 119 -29.81 31.99 1.77
CA GLY A 119 -31.09 32.26 2.42
C GLY A 119 -31.30 31.57 3.78
N TYR A 120 -30.36 30.70 4.19
CA TYR A 120 -30.28 30.11 5.53
C TYR A 120 -29.55 30.99 6.55
N VAL A 121 -28.86 32.06 6.12
CA VAL A 121 -28.15 32.99 7.00
C VAL A 121 -29.05 34.17 7.37
N GLY A 122 -29.96 33.91 8.31
CA GLY A 122 -30.37 34.91 9.30
C GLY A 122 -31.83 35.32 9.34
N LYS A 123 -32.44 35.17 10.52
CA LYS A 123 -33.28 36.21 11.14
C LYS A 123 -33.19 36.09 12.65
N SER A 124 -32.48 37.04 13.25
CA SER A 124 -32.45 37.28 14.69
C SER A 124 -33.87 37.53 15.19
N THR A 125 -34.41 36.69 16.07
CA THR A 125 -35.61 37.01 16.85
C THR A 125 -35.38 36.73 18.33
N SER A 126 -35.29 37.85 19.04
CA SER A 126 -35.36 38.04 20.49
C SER A 126 -36.62 37.42 21.11
N THR A 127 -36.50 36.55 22.12
CA THR A 127 -37.22 36.59 23.42
C THR A 127 -36.89 35.38 24.31
N PRO A 128 -36.97 35.52 25.66
CA PRO A 128 -36.32 34.62 26.62
C PRO A 128 -37.22 33.45 27.06
N VAL A 129 -36.65 32.24 27.18
CA VAL A 129 -37.39 31.06 27.64
C VAL A 129 -37.31 30.91 29.16
N THR A 130 -38.48 30.95 29.79
CA THR A 130 -38.73 30.76 31.22
C THR A 130 -38.69 29.27 31.59
N VAL A 131 -38.04 28.90 32.69
CA VAL A 131 -37.89 27.51 33.16
C VAL A 131 -39.02 27.14 34.13
N PRO A 132 -39.67 25.96 34.04
CA PRO A 132 -40.63 25.51 35.05
C PRO A 132 -39.94 24.92 36.28
N SER A 133 -40.51 25.24 37.45
CA SER A 133 -40.06 24.88 38.79
C SER A 133 -40.30 23.41 39.16
N SER A 134 -39.29 22.74 39.73
CA SER A 134 -39.46 21.53 40.54
C SER A 134 -39.20 21.84 42.02
N LYS A 135 -40.13 21.49 42.91
CA LYS A 135 -40.01 21.61 44.37
C LYS A 135 -39.76 20.25 45.01
N ALA A 136 -38.93 20.29 46.06
CA ALA A 136 -38.66 19.29 47.12
C ALA A 136 -37.81 18.06 46.74
N GLY A 137 -36.69 17.74 47.38
CA GLY A 137 -35.96 18.36 48.50
C GLY A 137 -34.98 17.33 49.08
N ILE A 138 -33.73 17.74 49.33
CA ILE A 138 -32.87 17.44 50.50
C ILE A 138 -31.49 18.08 50.24
N SER A 139 -31.01 18.74 51.28
CA SER A 139 -29.91 19.69 51.37
C SER A 139 -28.55 19.04 51.64
N THR A 140 -27.52 19.42 50.90
CA THR A 140 -26.24 19.99 51.42
C THR A 140 -25.27 20.33 50.26
N PRO A 141 -24.39 21.34 50.42
CA PRO A 141 -23.81 22.08 49.32
C PRO A 141 -22.44 21.54 48.91
N SER A 142 -22.22 21.31 47.62
CA SER A 142 -20.88 21.24 47.05
C SER A 142 -20.94 21.71 45.60
N THR A 143 -20.10 22.71 45.34
CA THR A 143 -19.94 23.51 44.14
C THR A 143 -19.94 22.67 42.85
N VAL A 144 -21.09 22.65 42.15
CA VAL A 144 -21.18 22.11 40.78
C VAL A 144 -20.65 23.19 39.84
N LYS A 145 -19.46 22.94 39.26
CA LYS A 145 -19.00 23.63 38.05
C LYS A 145 -20.11 23.53 37.00
N SER A 146 -20.54 24.67 36.48
CA SER A 146 -21.37 24.73 35.29
C SER A 146 -20.72 23.91 34.19
N VAL A 147 -21.48 22.98 33.63
CA VAL A 147 -21.15 22.32 32.37
C VAL A 147 -21.03 23.40 31.32
N THR A 148 -19.81 23.65 30.84
CA THR A 148 -19.55 24.62 29.79
C THR A 148 -19.97 24.01 28.46
N ASP A 149 -20.85 24.72 27.78
CA ASP A 149 -21.32 24.46 26.43
C ASP A 149 -20.14 24.43 25.44
N CYS A 150 -20.32 23.70 24.35
CA CYS A 150 -19.30 23.39 23.36
C CYS A 150 -18.75 24.68 22.72
N ALA A 151 -17.42 24.77 22.61
CA ALA A 151 -16.66 25.74 21.79
C ALA A 151 -16.42 27.17 22.33
N THR A 152 -15.81 27.31 23.52
CA THR A 152 -15.07 28.55 23.90
C THR A 152 -13.69 28.26 24.49
N GLY A 153 -12.91 27.39 23.83
CA GLY A 153 -11.54 27.03 24.21
C GLY A 153 -10.45 27.71 23.38
N TRP A 154 -10.71 28.87 22.78
CA TRP A 154 -9.71 29.63 22.00
C TRP A 154 -8.87 30.61 22.83
N GLU A 155 -9.05 30.62 24.15
CA GLU A 155 -8.48 31.68 25.00
C GLU A 155 -7.05 31.38 25.51
N ASP A 156 -6.55 30.16 25.37
CA ASP A 156 -5.12 29.86 25.58
C ASP A 156 -4.35 29.81 24.25
N SER A 157 -4.28 30.97 23.61
CA SER A 157 -3.61 31.21 22.33
C SER A 157 -2.09 31.39 22.40
N THR A 158 -1.41 31.09 23.52
CA THR A 158 0.04 31.35 23.63
C THR A 158 0.93 30.16 23.26
N THR A 159 0.47 28.92 23.46
CA THR A 159 1.27 27.71 23.16
C THR A 159 0.99 27.14 21.76
N THR A 160 -0.23 27.31 21.26
CA THR A 160 -0.66 26.76 19.95
C THR A 160 -0.26 27.69 18.80
N GLN A 161 -0.30 29.00 19.00
CA GLN A 161 0.06 29.99 17.99
C GLN A 161 1.54 29.88 17.59
N ALA A 162 2.45 29.61 18.54
CA ALA A 162 3.87 29.44 18.25
C ALA A 162 4.22 28.17 17.43
N LYS A 163 3.36 27.14 17.45
CA LYS A 163 3.51 25.96 16.56
C LYS A 163 2.80 26.15 15.22
N ILE A 164 1.66 26.83 15.20
CA ILE A 164 0.92 27.18 13.98
C ILE A 164 1.70 28.21 13.13
N ASP A 165 2.43 29.14 13.76
CA ASP A 165 3.22 30.17 13.08
C ASP A 165 4.47 29.63 12.37
N LYS A 166 4.82 28.34 12.51
CA LYS A 166 6.00 27.74 11.86
C LYS A 166 5.75 27.01 10.55
N LYS A 167 4.49 26.78 10.15
CA LYS A 167 4.12 26.33 8.80
C LYS A 167 2.76 26.92 8.44
N ARG A 168 2.74 28.09 7.80
CA ARG A 168 1.48 28.64 7.26
C ARG A 168 0.92 27.65 6.23
N ARG A 169 -0.42 27.53 6.16
CA ARG A 169 -1.20 26.75 5.15
C ARG A 169 -0.94 27.13 3.67
N LEU A 170 0.10 27.91 3.39
CA LEU A 170 0.52 28.39 2.07
C LEU A 170 1.87 27.79 1.63
N GLU A 171 2.51 26.97 2.46
CA GLU A 171 3.71 26.24 2.07
C GLU A 171 3.33 25.06 1.19
N ALA A 172 3.83 25.04 -0.04
CA ALA A 172 3.70 23.91 -0.94
C ALA A 172 4.54 22.75 -0.37
N ASN A 173 3.91 21.82 0.34
CA ASN A 173 4.53 20.56 0.63
C ASN A 173 4.70 19.80 -0.68
N THR A 174 5.88 19.23 -0.90
CA THR A 174 6.11 18.36 -2.06
C THR A 174 6.02 16.92 -1.57
N ASN A 175 5.18 16.10 -2.21
CA ASN A 175 5.22 14.66 -1.98
C ASN A 175 6.62 14.17 -2.42
N LYS A 176 7.33 13.50 -1.51
CA LYS A 176 8.72 13.09 -1.74
C LYS A 176 8.87 12.03 -2.81
N ASP A 177 7.94 11.10 -2.91
CA ASP A 177 7.96 10.07 -3.95
C ASP A 177 7.62 10.66 -5.33
N ILE A 178 6.69 11.62 -5.41
CA ILE A 178 6.47 12.40 -6.64
C ILE A 178 7.75 13.17 -6.99
N ALA A 179 8.41 13.82 -6.03
CA ALA A 179 9.67 14.51 -6.28
C ALA A 179 10.78 13.57 -6.80
N LYS A 180 10.88 12.34 -6.26
CA LYS A 180 11.81 11.32 -6.77
C LYS A 180 11.51 10.97 -8.23
N LEU A 181 10.24 10.75 -8.57
CA LEU A 181 9.84 10.46 -9.94
C LEU A 181 10.11 11.63 -10.88
N GLU A 182 9.72 12.86 -10.50
CA GLU A 182 9.96 14.07 -11.30
C GLU A 182 11.46 14.32 -11.53
N ALA A 183 12.29 14.07 -10.52
CA ALA A 183 13.74 14.18 -10.65
C ALA A 183 14.31 13.14 -11.62
N TYR A 184 13.79 11.90 -11.58
CA TYR A 184 14.22 10.84 -12.49
C TYR A 184 13.80 11.10 -13.94
N PHE A 185 12.54 11.49 -14.18
CA PHE A 185 12.02 11.75 -15.52
C PHE A 185 12.38 13.14 -16.06
N GLY A 186 12.88 14.05 -15.22
CA GLY A 186 13.21 15.42 -15.61
C GLY A 186 11.99 16.27 -16.00
N THR A 187 10.78 15.87 -15.59
CA THR A 187 9.52 16.56 -15.88
C THR A 187 8.61 16.53 -14.67
N LYS A 188 7.72 17.53 -14.57
CA LYS A 188 6.67 17.57 -13.56
C LYS A 188 5.58 16.55 -13.87
N MET A 189 5.04 15.92 -12.84
CA MET A 189 3.87 15.04 -12.99
C MET A 189 2.61 15.88 -13.18
N GLU A 190 1.72 15.47 -14.07
CA GLU A 190 0.37 16.05 -14.14
C GLU A 190 -0.42 15.59 -12.91
N MET A 191 -1.02 16.55 -12.22
CA MET A 191 -1.72 16.35 -10.94
C MET A 191 -3.21 16.72 -11.06
N THR A 192 -3.58 17.42 -12.12
CA THR A 192 -4.93 17.85 -12.41
C THR A 192 -5.69 16.67 -12.99
N LEU A 193 -6.58 16.06 -12.19
CA LEU A 193 -7.32 14.85 -12.57
C LEU A 193 -7.93 14.90 -13.99
N LYS A 194 -8.51 16.03 -14.38
CA LYS A 194 -9.14 16.20 -15.70
C LYS A 194 -8.16 16.14 -16.89
N ASN A 195 -6.88 16.36 -16.64
CA ASN A 195 -5.83 16.35 -17.65
C ASN A 195 -5.10 15.00 -17.73
N LEU A 196 -5.28 14.14 -16.72
CA LEU A 196 -4.69 12.81 -16.71
C LEU A 196 -5.33 11.93 -17.79
N PRO A 197 -4.53 11.10 -18.50
CA PRO A 197 -5.09 10.14 -19.42
C PRO A 197 -5.92 9.09 -18.66
N THR A 198 -6.98 8.62 -19.30
CA THR A 198 -7.84 7.56 -18.76
C THR A 198 -7.44 6.16 -19.24
N ILE A 199 -6.48 6.09 -20.17
CA ILE A 199 -5.96 4.86 -20.76
C ILE A 199 -4.47 5.06 -21.02
N GLY A 200 -3.64 4.12 -20.56
CA GLY A 200 -2.20 4.06 -20.80
C GLY A 200 -1.79 2.63 -21.14
N VAL A 201 -0.89 2.46 -22.11
CA VAL A 201 -0.42 1.14 -22.58
C VAL A 201 1.06 1.23 -22.94
N HIS A 202 1.88 0.51 -22.19
CA HIS A 202 3.29 0.34 -22.52
C HIS A 202 3.47 -0.59 -23.72
N THR A 203 4.17 -0.12 -24.76
CA THR A 203 4.51 -0.92 -25.94
C THR A 203 6.02 -0.89 -26.22
N PRO A 204 6.67 -2.06 -26.41
CA PRO A 204 6.12 -3.42 -26.32
C PRO A 204 5.70 -3.81 -24.89
N SER A 205 4.78 -4.77 -24.76
CA SER A 205 4.44 -5.32 -23.44
C SER A 205 5.67 -5.95 -22.81
N PRO A 206 5.89 -5.79 -21.49
CA PRO A 206 6.86 -6.60 -20.78
C PRO A 206 6.53 -8.09 -20.97
N TRP A 207 7.56 -8.92 -21.15
CA TRP A 207 7.35 -10.33 -21.49
C TRP A 207 6.98 -11.19 -20.27
N PRO A 208 6.08 -12.19 -20.43
CA PRO A 208 5.72 -13.08 -19.34
C PRO A 208 6.86 -14.04 -19.00
N GLY A 209 7.05 -14.30 -17.71
CA GLY A 209 8.05 -15.24 -17.19
C GLY A 209 7.74 -15.61 -15.74
N PRO A 210 8.35 -16.68 -15.21
CA PRO A 210 8.18 -17.08 -13.84
C PRO A 210 9.11 -16.25 -12.95
N TYR A 211 8.81 -16.23 -11.66
CA TYR A 211 9.66 -15.62 -10.65
C TYR A 211 10.81 -16.55 -10.19
N TRP A 212 11.04 -17.67 -10.89
CA TRP A 212 12.04 -18.71 -10.59
C TRP A 212 12.14 -19.05 -9.10
N PRO A 213 11.18 -19.84 -8.58
CA PRO A 213 10.99 -19.99 -7.15
C PRO A 213 12.21 -20.61 -6.46
N THR A 214 12.58 -20.06 -5.31
CA THR A 214 13.69 -20.55 -4.48
C THR A 214 13.47 -22.01 -4.06
N TYR A 215 12.23 -22.39 -3.70
CA TYR A 215 11.91 -23.76 -3.26
C TYR A 215 12.04 -24.81 -4.39
N GLN A 216 12.06 -24.38 -5.66
CA GLN A 216 12.32 -25.21 -6.84
C GLN A 216 13.78 -25.16 -7.30
N ASP A 217 14.66 -24.60 -6.48
CA ASP A 217 16.09 -24.41 -6.75
C ASP A 217 16.40 -23.32 -7.81
N SER A 218 15.57 -22.28 -7.90
CA SER A 218 15.76 -21.17 -8.85
C SER A 218 15.88 -21.69 -10.30
N ILE A 219 16.81 -21.16 -11.10
CA ILE A 219 17.06 -21.55 -12.49
C ILE A 219 17.72 -22.94 -12.65
N ASN A 220 17.97 -23.67 -11.55
CA ASN A 220 18.29 -25.10 -11.61
C ASN A 220 17.06 -25.97 -11.89
N VAL A 221 15.84 -25.42 -11.77
CA VAL A 221 14.62 -26.15 -12.07
C VAL A 221 14.61 -26.64 -13.52
N ARG A 222 14.23 -27.91 -13.72
CA ARG A 222 13.96 -28.46 -15.05
C ARG A 222 12.52 -28.14 -15.40
N TRP A 223 12.32 -26.99 -16.06
CA TRP A 223 11.00 -26.51 -16.45
C TRP A 223 10.39 -27.33 -17.60
N SER A 224 11.22 -27.98 -18.42
CA SER A 224 10.80 -28.88 -19.51
C SER A 224 11.22 -30.32 -19.22
N GLU A 225 10.27 -31.25 -19.31
CA GLU A 225 10.52 -32.67 -19.04
C GLU A 225 11.52 -33.25 -20.04
N GLY A 226 12.51 -34.00 -19.53
CA GLY A 226 13.56 -34.61 -20.35
C GLY A 226 14.68 -33.65 -20.79
N GLU A 227 14.58 -32.35 -20.49
CA GLU A 227 15.63 -31.39 -20.79
C GLU A 227 16.50 -31.02 -19.57
N ALA A 228 17.71 -30.56 -19.86
CA ALA A 228 18.59 -29.94 -18.87
C ALA A 228 18.00 -28.59 -18.40
N SER A 229 18.28 -28.20 -17.15
CA SER A 229 17.86 -26.90 -16.63
C SER A 229 18.59 -25.74 -17.31
N PRO A 230 18.07 -24.51 -17.25
CA PRO A 230 18.76 -23.33 -17.77
C PRO A 230 20.20 -23.19 -17.27
N ALA A 231 20.42 -23.41 -15.97
CA ALA A 231 21.76 -23.39 -15.37
C ALA A 231 22.68 -24.50 -15.92
N GLU A 232 22.18 -25.73 -16.04
CA GLU A 232 22.94 -26.86 -16.60
C GLU A 232 23.31 -26.59 -18.07
N LYS A 233 22.38 -26.03 -18.86
CA LYS A 233 22.62 -25.65 -20.26
C LYS A 233 23.69 -24.57 -20.36
N TYR A 234 23.62 -23.53 -19.52
CA TYR A 234 24.62 -22.47 -19.49
C TYR A 234 26.01 -23.02 -19.15
N ALA A 235 26.11 -23.81 -18.09
CA ALA A 235 27.39 -24.40 -17.70
C ALA A 235 28.01 -25.25 -18.82
N LYS A 236 27.22 -26.11 -19.48
CA LYS A 236 27.70 -26.92 -20.62
C LYS A 236 28.15 -26.07 -21.80
N ALA A 237 27.35 -25.07 -22.20
CA ALA A 237 27.63 -24.26 -23.37
C ALA A 237 28.90 -23.41 -23.21
N PHE A 238 29.22 -22.98 -21.99
CA PHE A 238 30.37 -22.13 -21.69
C PHE A 238 31.54 -22.87 -21.05
N GLY A 239 31.52 -24.21 -21.04
CA GLY A 239 32.64 -25.03 -20.55
C GLY A 239 32.89 -24.91 -19.04
N LEU A 240 31.85 -24.65 -18.26
CA LEU A 240 31.89 -24.61 -16.79
C LEU A 240 31.61 -25.99 -16.20
N ASP A 241 32.08 -26.24 -14.98
CA ASP A 241 31.65 -27.43 -14.23
C ASP A 241 30.18 -27.31 -13.87
N VAL A 242 29.36 -28.24 -14.37
CA VAL A 242 27.91 -28.22 -14.20
C VAL A 242 27.53 -28.26 -12.73
N LYS A 243 28.19 -29.13 -11.95
CA LYS A 243 27.84 -29.32 -10.54
C LYS A 243 28.17 -28.06 -9.74
N GLU A 244 29.38 -27.54 -9.90
CA GLU A 244 29.85 -26.33 -9.22
C GLU A 244 28.97 -25.12 -9.58
N PHE A 245 28.60 -24.96 -10.85
CA PHE A 245 27.75 -23.86 -11.29
C PHE A 245 26.35 -23.95 -10.66
N MET A 246 25.70 -25.11 -10.73
CA MET A 246 24.38 -25.32 -10.14
C MET A 246 24.41 -25.21 -8.61
N ASP A 247 25.48 -25.64 -7.95
CA ASP A 247 25.67 -25.47 -6.51
C ASP A 247 25.76 -24.00 -6.12
N LYS A 248 26.43 -23.16 -6.92
CA LYS A 248 26.49 -21.71 -6.71
C LYS A 248 25.11 -21.06 -6.89
N VAL A 249 24.39 -21.38 -7.97
CA VAL A 249 23.01 -20.93 -8.19
C VAL A 249 22.11 -21.29 -7.01
N SER A 250 22.22 -22.52 -6.49
CA SER A 250 21.41 -22.96 -5.34
C SER A 250 21.75 -22.19 -4.07
N LYS A 251 23.04 -21.94 -3.84
CA LYS A 251 23.53 -21.22 -2.65
C LYS A 251 23.13 -19.74 -2.67
N ASP A 252 23.07 -19.12 -3.83
CA ASP A 252 22.77 -17.70 -3.97
C ASP A 252 21.24 -17.45 -4.02
N ASN A 253 20.50 -18.27 -4.78
CA ASN A 253 19.09 -18.02 -5.12
C ASN A 253 18.14 -19.22 -4.91
N GLY A 254 18.68 -20.42 -4.77
CA GLY A 254 17.91 -21.67 -4.68
C GLY A 254 17.81 -22.26 -3.27
N ILE A 255 17.70 -23.58 -3.20
CA ILE A 255 17.39 -24.30 -1.95
C ILE A 255 18.50 -24.15 -0.90
N ASP A 256 19.76 -24.22 -1.30
CA ASP A 256 20.90 -24.16 -0.36
C ASP A 256 21.07 -22.77 0.27
N SER A 257 20.54 -21.70 -0.36
CA SER A 257 20.45 -20.36 0.23
C SER A 257 19.61 -20.33 1.52
N MET A 258 18.72 -21.32 1.69
CA MET A 258 17.78 -21.44 2.81
C MET A 258 18.25 -22.43 3.89
N SER A 259 19.55 -22.73 3.93
CA SER A 259 20.15 -23.71 4.84
C SER A 259 19.94 -23.47 6.35
N LYS A 260 19.49 -22.26 6.73
CA LYS A 260 19.12 -21.90 8.11
C LYS A 260 17.66 -22.23 8.46
N ARG A 261 16.81 -22.54 7.47
CA ARG A 261 15.41 -22.92 7.69
C ARG A 261 15.33 -24.39 8.14
N PRO A 262 14.19 -24.82 8.73
CA PRO A 262 14.01 -26.20 9.17
C PRO A 262 14.27 -27.19 8.04
N LYS A 263 14.96 -28.30 8.37
CA LYS A 263 15.17 -29.39 7.42
C LYS A 263 13.88 -30.17 7.20
N CYS A 264 13.70 -30.70 6.00
CA CYS A 264 12.54 -31.50 5.64
C CYS A 264 12.91 -32.64 4.69
N THR A 265 12.01 -33.62 4.62
CA THR A 265 12.02 -34.75 3.69
C THR A 265 10.72 -34.87 2.91
N SER A 266 9.66 -34.20 3.37
CA SER A 266 8.36 -34.08 2.71
C SER A 266 7.67 -32.79 3.12
N ASP A 267 6.62 -32.37 2.39
CA ASP A 267 5.85 -31.16 2.71
C ASP A 267 5.20 -31.19 4.10
N ASN A 268 4.90 -32.39 4.61
CA ASN A 268 4.32 -32.55 5.95
C ASN A 268 5.25 -32.07 7.06
N ASP A 269 6.57 -32.10 6.84
CA ASP A 269 7.55 -31.60 7.82
C ASP A 269 7.47 -30.07 7.98
N CYS A 270 6.88 -29.38 7.00
CA CYS A 270 6.77 -27.91 6.95
C CYS A 270 5.40 -27.39 7.40
N ALA A 271 4.40 -28.26 7.55
CA ALA A 271 3.02 -27.89 7.81
C ALA A 271 2.82 -27.08 9.11
N SER A 272 3.68 -27.28 10.11
CA SER A 272 3.60 -26.58 11.40
C SER A 272 4.06 -25.12 11.36
N LEU A 273 4.73 -24.69 10.28
CA LEU A 273 5.27 -23.34 10.16
C LEU A 273 4.20 -22.28 9.84
N ASN A 274 3.08 -22.68 9.23
CA ASN A 274 1.95 -21.81 8.87
C ASN A 274 2.35 -20.54 8.08
N ASP A 275 3.41 -20.61 7.28
CA ASP A 275 3.98 -19.51 6.50
C ASP A 275 3.95 -19.77 4.98
N GLY A 276 3.23 -20.82 4.55
CA GLY A 276 3.18 -21.24 3.15
C GLY A 276 4.44 -21.96 2.66
N SER A 277 5.26 -22.49 3.57
CA SER A 277 6.44 -23.28 3.23
C SER A 277 6.11 -24.63 2.58
N GLY A 278 6.81 -24.93 1.49
CA GLY A 278 6.92 -26.27 0.92
C GLY A 278 8.32 -26.86 1.18
N CYS A 279 8.47 -28.17 1.07
CA CYS A 279 9.76 -28.83 1.23
C CYS A 279 10.57 -28.77 -0.07
N GLY A 280 11.52 -27.84 -0.15
CA GLY A 280 12.43 -27.73 -1.30
C GLY A 280 13.56 -28.74 -1.19
N ILE A 281 13.60 -29.73 -2.10
CA ILE A 281 14.65 -30.75 -2.17
C ILE A 281 15.36 -30.66 -3.53
N ARG A 282 16.68 -30.49 -3.52
CA ARG A 282 17.48 -30.44 -4.75
C ARG A 282 17.46 -31.78 -5.49
N ALA A 283 17.57 -31.73 -6.81
CA ALA A 283 17.67 -32.93 -7.63
C ALA A 283 18.82 -33.83 -7.16
N GLY A 284 18.52 -35.11 -6.91
CA GLY A 284 19.50 -36.10 -6.42
C GLY A 284 19.76 -36.07 -4.91
N GLN A 285 19.10 -35.20 -4.15
CA GLN A 285 19.16 -35.19 -2.68
C GLN A 285 17.94 -35.88 -2.06
N SER A 286 18.07 -36.34 -0.81
CA SER A 286 17.00 -37.01 -0.05
C SER A 286 16.35 -36.13 1.01
N SER A 287 16.90 -34.95 1.27
CA SER A 287 16.38 -33.98 2.22
C SER A 287 16.73 -32.57 1.76
N GLY A 288 15.99 -31.59 2.26
CA GLY A 288 16.19 -30.18 1.96
C GLY A 288 15.66 -29.31 3.08
N TYR A 289 15.01 -28.20 2.73
CA TYR A 289 14.58 -27.18 3.68
C TYR A 289 13.13 -26.76 3.43
N CYS A 290 12.41 -26.43 4.49
CA CYS A 290 11.11 -25.78 4.40
C CYS A 290 11.30 -24.35 3.92
N ILE A 291 10.75 -23.99 2.75
CA ILE A 291 10.96 -22.69 2.10
C ILE A 291 9.61 -22.09 1.70
N PRO A 292 9.31 -20.81 2.02
CA PRO A 292 8.06 -20.18 1.60
C PRO A 292 7.98 -20.19 0.08
N THR A 293 6.89 -20.72 -0.45
CA THR A 293 6.76 -20.98 -1.90
C THR A 293 6.75 -19.70 -2.73
N TRP A 294 6.46 -18.55 -2.12
CA TRP A 294 6.49 -17.24 -2.77
C TRP A 294 7.91 -16.67 -2.96
N TYR A 295 8.93 -17.25 -2.31
CA TYR A 295 10.31 -16.78 -2.48
C TYR A 295 10.81 -17.01 -3.91
N GLY A 296 11.45 -15.99 -4.48
CA GLY A 296 12.18 -16.07 -5.72
C GLY A 296 12.65 -14.71 -6.22
N ILE A 297 12.93 -14.62 -7.51
CA ILE A 297 13.56 -13.47 -8.18
C ILE A 297 12.54 -12.65 -9.00
N CYS A 298 11.29 -12.55 -8.56
CA CYS A 298 10.27 -11.71 -9.22
C CYS A 298 10.70 -10.25 -9.37
N HIS A 299 11.42 -9.74 -8.37
CA HIS A 299 11.99 -8.39 -8.33
C HIS A 299 13.09 -8.17 -9.39
N ALA A 300 13.67 -9.24 -9.93
CA ALA A 300 14.66 -9.19 -11.01
C ALA A 300 14.04 -9.52 -12.38
N TRP A 301 13.13 -10.49 -12.44
CA TRP A 301 12.36 -10.79 -13.65
C TRP A 301 11.58 -9.57 -14.14
N THR A 302 10.90 -8.85 -13.25
CA THR A 302 10.09 -7.67 -13.61
C THR A 302 10.88 -6.64 -14.44
N PRO A 303 12.01 -6.08 -13.97
CA PRO A 303 12.78 -5.13 -14.77
C PRO A 303 13.42 -5.77 -16.01
N ALA A 304 13.88 -7.03 -15.95
CA ALA A 304 14.36 -7.72 -17.13
C ALA A 304 13.27 -7.82 -18.22
N SER A 305 12.02 -8.03 -17.81
CA SER A 305 10.87 -8.10 -18.72
C SER A 305 10.54 -6.79 -19.42
N MET A 306 10.83 -5.67 -18.76
CA MET A 306 10.57 -4.33 -19.28
C MET A 306 11.70 -3.81 -20.15
N LEU A 307 12.96 -4.11 -19.77
CA LEU A 307 14.15 -3.50 -20.36
C LEU A 307 14.76 -4.35 -21.48
N GLU A 308 14.58 -5.67 -21.43
CA GLU A 308 15.16 -6.58 -22.42
C GLU A 308 14.12 -7.02 -23.44
N ALA A 309 14.54 -7.14 -24.70
CA ALA A 309 13.70 -7.69 -25.75
C ALA A 309 13.35 -9.16 -25.44
N GLU A 310 12.09 -9.54 -25.68
CA GLU A 310 11.64 -10.91 -25.42
C GLU A 310 12.42 -11.92 -26.27
N PRO A 311 12.98 -12.98 -25.67
CA PRO A 311 13.49 -14.11 -26.42
C PRO A 311 12.35 -14.80 -27.17
N ASN A 312 12.45 -14.90 -28.50
CA ASN A 312 11.34 -15.37 -29.36
C ASN A 312 11.59 -16.75 -30.01
N CYS A 313 12.84 -17.16 -30.18
CA CYS A 313 13.19 -18.42 -30.82
C CYS A 313 14.35 -19.12 -30.09
N PRO A 314 14.44 -20.46 -30.18
CA PRO A 314 15.58 -21.18 -29.64
C PRO A 314 16.90 -20.77 -30.32
N VAL A 315 17.98 -20.79 -29.56
CA VAL A 315 19.34 -20.49 -30.03
C VAL A 315 20.27 -21.61 -29.62
N THR A 316 21.09 -22.10 -30.54
CA THR A 316 22.12 -23.10 -30.25
C THR A 316 23.48 -22.44 -30.12
N HIS A 317 24.17 -22.67 -29.00
CA HIS A 317 25.54 -22.23 -28.77
C HIS A 317 26.37 -23.41 -28.27
N ASN A 318 27.52 -23.66 -28.89
CA ASN A 318 28.44 -24.75 -28.55
C ASN A 318 27.75 -26.12 -28.38
N GLY A 319 26.79 -26.43 -29.28
CA GLY A 319 26.05 -27.69 -29.29
C GLY A 319 24.93 -27.80 -28.25
N VAL A 320 24.67 -26.74 -27.46
CA VAL A 320 23.57 -26.67 -26.50
C VAL A 320 22.48 -25.74 -27.04
N THR A 321 21.25 -26.23 -27.10
CA THR A 321 20.08 -25.43 -27.49
C THR A 321 19.40 -24.81 -26.27
N PHE A 322 19.36 -23.49 -26.25
CA PHE A 322 18.61 -22.67 -25.31
C PHE A 322 17.26 -22.32 -25.92
N HIS A 323 16.17 -22.70 -25.28
CA HIS A 323 14.84 -22.23 -25.63
C HIS A 323 14.63 -20.81 -25.09
N PRO A 324 13.64 -20.06 -25.62
CA PRO A 324 13.26 -18.76 -25.08
C PRO A 324 13.13 -18.70 -23.56
N MET A 325 12.56 -19.77 -22.98
CA MET A 325 12.36 -19.88 -21.55
C MET A 325 13.66 -20.05 -20.76
N ASP A 326 14.67 -20.71 -21.33
CA ASP A 326 16.00 -20.79 -20.71
C ASP A 326 16.67 -19.41 -20.69
N LEU A 327 16.54 -18.64 -21.77
CA LEU A 327 17.08 -17.29 -21.86
C LEU A 327 16.40 -16.33 -20.87
N LYS A 328 15.07 -16.45 -20.72
CA LYS A 328 14.30 -15.72 -19.69
C LYS A 328 14.78 -16.06 -18.27
N ALA A 329 15.15 -17.32 -18.02
CA ALA A 329 15.73 -17.74 -16.74
C ALA A 329 17.06 -17.05 -16.48
N LEU A 330 17.99 -17.17 -17.42
CA LEU A 330 19.36 -16.67 -17.30
C LEU A 330 19.39 -15.14 -17.14
N ILE A 331 18.60 -14.41 -17.94
CA ILE A 331 18.55 -12.95 -17.84
C ILE A 331 17.91 -12.48 -16.52
N SER A 332 16.90 -13.19 -16.01
CA SER A 332 16.31 -12.87 -14.71
C SER A 332 17.32 -13.05 -13.57
N ASP A 333 18.10 -14.12 -13.61
CA ASP A 333 19.15 -14.43 -12.62
C ASP A 333 20.30 -13.38 -12.69
N ILE A 334 20.67 -12.95 -13.90
CA ILE A 334 21.63 -11.84 -14.09
C ILE A 334 21.12 -10.56 -13.41
N TYR A 335 19.85 -10.20 -13.61
CA TYR A 335 19.27 -8.98 -13.03
C TYR A 335 19.22 -9.01 -11.49
N ASP A 336 19.09 -10.20 -10.88
CA ASP A 336 19.15 -10.36 -9.42
C ASP A 336 20.56 -10.03 -8.87
N GLY A 337 21.60 -10.46 -9.59
CA GLY A 337 23.00 -10.24 -9.21
C GLY A 337 23.63 -8.90 -9.65
N ALA A 338 23.07 -8.23 -10.67
CA ALA A 338 23.73 -7.12 -11.38
C ALA A 338 23.66 -5.75 -10.69
N SER A 339 23.01 -5.60 -9.53
CA SER A 339 22.85 -4.31 -8.84
C SER A 339 22.18 -3.21 -9.69
N ILE A 340 21.11 -3.56 -10.39
CA ILE A 340 20.34 -2.62 -11.24
C ILE A 340 19.78 -1.47 -10.42
N SER A 341 19.97 -0.23 -10.87
CA SER A 341 19.43 0.96 -10.20
C SER A 341 17.90 0.99 -10.25
N THR A 342 17.28 1.48 -9.17
CA THR A 342 15.83 1.53 -9.01
C THR A 342 15.38 2.92 -8.55
N VAL A 343 14.19 3.32 -9.00
CA VAL A 343 13.44 4.44 -8.41
C VAL A 343 12.34 3.82 -7.56
N PHE A 344 12.61 3.67 -6.27
CA PHE A 344 11.67 3.06 -5.34
C PHE A 344 10.80 4.13 -4.67
N THR A 345 9.50 3.87 -4.62
CA THR A 345 8.48 4.73 -4.01
C THR A 345 7.58 3.89 -3.12
N GLY A 346 7.09 4.48 -2.03
CA GLY A 346 6.37 3.76 -0.98
C GLY A 346 7.29 3.10 0.04
N SER A 347 6.72 2.18 0.81
CA SER A 347 7.38 1.48 1.91
C SER A 347 6.96 0.01 1.99
N ARG A 348 7.91 -0.87 2.35
CA ARG A 348 7.61 -2.30 2.56
C ARG A 348 7.11 -2.52 3.98
N PHE A 349 5.89 -3.02 4.13
CA PHE A 349 5.47 -3.67 5.36
C PHE A 349 6.03 -5.10 5.40
N ASN A 350 6.98 -5.36 6.28
CA ASN A 350 7.71 -6.63 6.34
C ASN A 350 6.97 -7.74 7.10
N GLY A 351 5.66 -7.59 7.33
CA GLY A 351 4.90 -8.45 8.23
C GLY A 351 5.12 -8.10 9.71
N GLY A 352 4.68 -9.00 10.59
CA GLY A 352 4.82 -8.85 12.05
C GLY A 352 3.51 -8.52 12.76
N SER A 353 3.61 -8.17 14.05
CA SER A 353 2.45 -7.78 14.85
C SER A 353 1.98 -6.39 14.43
N ASP A 354 0.78 -6.32 13.88
CA ASP A 354 0.05 -5.08 13.67
C ASP A 354 -1.30 -5.18 14.37
N SER A 355 -1.84 -4.04 14.78
CA SER A 355 -3.17 -3.95 15.36
C SER A 355 -4.06 -3.10 14.47
N THR A 356 -5.36 -3.35 14.54
CA THR A 356 -6.36 -2.49 13.93
C THR A 356 -7.02 -1.63 14.99
N ASP A 357 -7.36 -0.41 14.64
CA ASP A 357 -8.27 0.40 15.46
C ASP A 357 -9.72 -0.14 15.41
N GLU A 358 -10.64 0.52 16.12
CA GLU A 358 -12.05 0.14 16.20
C GLU A 358 -12.78 0.17 14.84
N TYR A 359 -12.20 0.81 13.81
CA TYR A 359 -12.74 0.92 12.46
C TYR A 359 -12.08 -0.07 11.48
N GLY A 360 -11.15 -0.92 11.96
CA GLY A 360 -10.43 -1.88 11.12
C GLY A 360 -9.21 -1.29 10.41
N ARG A 361 -8.80 -0.06 10.73
CA ARG A 361 -7.60 0.55 10.13
C ARG A 361 -6.35 0.05 10.85
N HIS A 362 -5.40 -0.45 10.06
CA HIS A 362 -4.09 -0.89 10.52
C HIS A 362 -3.27 0.23 11.17
N SER A 363 -2.60 -0.06 12.28
CA SER A 363 -1.81 0.91 13.06
C SER A 363 -0.49 1.25 12.36
N SER A 364 0.12 0.27 11.71
CA SER A 364 1.34 0.43 10.91
C SER A 364 1.10 1.34 9.71
N ALA A 365 1.92 2.38 9.58
CA ALA A 365 1.82 3.27 8.42
C ALA A 365 2.27 2.60 7.12
N ALA A 366 3.32 1.77 7.17
CA ALA A 366 3.77 0.99 6.02
C ALA A 366 2.73 -0.06 5.58
N TYR A 367 1.87 -0.55 6.47
CA TYR A 367 0.76 -1.43 6.08
C TYR A 367 -0.29 -0.67 5.26
N ARG A 368 -0.55 0.59 5.63
CA ARG A 368 -1.54 1.44 4.97
C ARG A 368 -1.04 2.05 3.65
N ASP A 369 0.24 1.91 3.36
CA ASP A 369 0.82 2.23 2.06
C ASP A 369 0.30 1.20 1.02
N LEU A 370 0.05 1.54 -0.25
CA LEU A 370 0.32 2.79 -0.97
C LEU A 370 -0.88 3.74 -1.01
N ASN A 371 -0.61 5.05 -0.97
CA ASN A 371 -1.66 6.06 -1.11
C ASN A 371 -2.37 5.98 -2.47
N PRO A 372 -3.72 5.90 -2.51
CA PRO A 372 -4.47 5.74 -3.75
C PRO A 372 -4.32 6.94 -4.70
N ALA A 373 -4.15 8.17 -4.20
CA ALA A 373 -3.91 9.33 -5.04
C ALA A 373 -2.53 9.25 -5.69
N PHE A 374 -1.50 8.87 -4.93
CA PHE A 374 -0.15 8.65 -5.46
C PHE A 374 -0.15 7.56 -6.54
N PHE A 375 -0.82 6.44 -6.28
CA PHE A 375 -0.98 5.36 -7.26
C PHE A 375 -1.60 5.87 -8.55
N HIS A 376 -2.73 6.59 -8.48
CA HIS A 376 -3.43 7.08 -9.67
C HIS A 376 -2.59 8.07 -10.48
N ILE A 377 -1.98 9.05 -9.81
CA ILE A 377 -1.09 10.04 -10.45
C ILE A 377 0.06 9.33 -11.15
N THR A 378 0.73 8.41 -10.46
CA THR A 378 1.90 7.70 -11.00
C THR A 378 1.51 6.83 -12.19
N ALA A 379 0.48 5.99 -12.05
CA ALA A 379 0.04 5.11 -13.13
C ALA A 379 -0.37 5.90 -14.39
N ALA A 380 -1.10 7.01 -14.23
CA ALA A 380 -1.57 7.82 -15.35
C ALA A 380 -0.45 8.66 -16.02
N ASN A 381 0.64 8.99 -15.31
CA ASN A 381 1.77 9.69 -15.92
C ASN A 381 2.78 8.73 -16.58
N LEU A 382 2.90 7.49 -16.10
CA LEU A 382 3.92 6.54 -16.56
C LEU A 382 3.47 5.60 -17.69
N LEU A 383 2.17 5.33 -17.81
CA LEU A 383 1.57 4.46 -18.83
C LEU A 383 0.86 5.27 -19.91
#